data_AF-A0A4Y8PRZ7-F1
#
_entry.id   AF-A0A4Y8PRZ7-F1
#
_cell.length_a   1.000
_cell.length_b   1.000
_cell.length_c   1.000
_cell.angle_alpha   90.00
_cell.angle_beta   90.00
_cell.angle_gamma   90.00
#
_symmetry.space_group_name_H-M   'P 1'
#
loop_
_entity.id
_entity.type
_entity.pdbx_description
1 polymer ?
#
loop_
_entity_poly.entity_id
_entity_poly.type
_entity_poly.pdbx_seq_one_letter_code
_entity_poly.pdbx_strand_id
1 'polypeptide(L)'
;MAGRKTFHNQTNHNLSLTLYIREGENPSNSAGTQDMALSPYESKVVEYGNSRNIYLNGFVLVALLNGEIMSRQEFVVTRGSQLDDKLNRNSIIDIMFQDGFFNINGHN
;
A
#
# COMPACT_ATOMS: atom_id res chain seq x y z
N MET A 1 13.97 -4.71 12.62
CA MET A 1 13.10 -5.80 12.11
C MET A 1 12.46 -5.31 10.81
N ALA A 2 11.96 -6.20 9.95
CA ALA A 2 11.20 -5.80 8.77
C ALA A 2 9.94 -5.02 9.15
N GLY A 3 9.43 -4.20 8.24
CA GLY A 3 8.13 -3.55 8.42
C GLY A 3 7.00 -4.59 8.35
N ARG A 4 5.93 -4.38 9.11
CA ARG A 4 4.75 -5.26 9.13
C ARG A 4 3.49 -4.41 9.13
N LYS A 5 2.55 -4.72 8.23
CA LYS A 5 1.28 -4.01 8.10
C LYS A 5 0.15 -4.99 7.82
N THR A 6 -1.05 -4.64 8.25
CA THR A 6 -2.28 -5.35 7.86
C THR A 6 -2.96 -4.57 6.76
N PHE A 7 -3.37 -5.24 5.69
CA PHE A 7 -4.15 -4.68 4.60
C PHE A 7 -5.52 -5.33 4.57
N HIS A 8 -6.56 -4.51 4.50
CA HIS A 8 -7.94 -4.96 4.37
C HIS A 8 -8.46 -4.55 3.01
N ASN A 9 -8.90 -5.53 2.24
CA ASN A 9 -9.72 -5.26 1.07
C ASN A 9 -11.17 -5.12 1.53
N GLN A 10 -11.74 -3.92 1.50
CA GLN A 10 -13.15 -3.70 1.85
C GLN A 10 -14.07 -3.75 0.62
N THR A 11 -13.56 -4.22 -0.52
CA THR A 11 -14.27 -4.30 -1.79
C THR A 11 -14.67 -5.74 -2.11
N ASN A 12 -15.61 -5.88 -3.05
CA ASN A 12 -16.03 -7.16 -3.62
C ASN A 12 -15.12 -7.63 -4.79
N HIS A 13 -13.95 -7.00 -4.99
CA HIS A 13 -13.06 -7.27 -6.12
C HIS A 13 -11.72 -7.84 -5.67
N ASN A 14 -11.08 -8.65 -6.52
CA ASN A 14 -9.69 -9.05 -6.32
C ASN A 14 -8.78 -7.84 -6.52
N LEU A 15 -7.87 -7.61 -5.59
CA LEU A 15 -6.89 -6.53 -5.65
C LEU A 15 -5.48 -7.10 -5.77
N SER A 16 -4.70 -6.55 -6.69
CA SER A 16 -3.26 -6.72 -6.77
C SER A 16 -2.60 -5.46 -6.25
N LEU A 17 -1.70 -5.59 -5.28
CA LEU A 17 -1.04 -4.46 -4.63
C LEU A 17 0.47 -4.68 -4.60
N THR A 18 1.20 -3.74 -5.21
CA THR A 18 2.66 -3.66 -5.17
C THR A 18 3.04 -2.53 -4.23
N LEU A 19 3.76 -2.84 -3.16
CA LEU A 19 4.35 -1.86 -2.25
C LEU A 19 5.76 -1.51 -2.71
N TYR A 20 6.13 -0.24 -2.65
CA TYR A 20 7.49 0.22 -2.93
C TYR A 20 8.21 0.50 -1.62
N ILE A 21 9.32 -0.19 -1.38
CA ILE A 21 10.08 -0.11 -0.14
C ILE A 21 11.14 0.98 -0.28
N ARG A 22 11.22 1.88 0.70
CA ARG A 22 12.22 2.95 0.75
C ARG A 22 13.58 2.40 1.19
N GLU A 23 14.64 2.86 0.53
CA GLU A 23 16.00 2.63 1.03
C GLU A 23 16.39 3.72 2.03
N GLY A 24 16.55 3.35 3.30
CA GLY A 24 16.82 4.30 4.37
C GLY A 24 15.68 5.32 4.58
N GLU A 25 16.03 6.58 4.88
CA GLU A 25 15.03 7.61 5.22
C GLU A 25 14.62 8.51 4.05
N ASN A 26 15.41 8.56 2.97
CA ASN A 26 15.18 9.47 1.84
C ASN A 26 14.13 8.89 0.88
N PRO A 27 12.97 9.55 0.66
CA PRO A 27 11.93 9.07 -0.26
C PRO A 27 12.38 8.92 -1.71
N SER A 28 13.46 9.57 -2.14
CA SER A 28 14.02 9.41 -3.48
C SER A 28 14.73 8.07 -3.71
N ASN A 29 15.03 7.31 -2.65
CA ASN A 29 15.75 6.05 -2.75
C ASN A 29 14.81 4.86 -2.61
N SER A 30 15.01 3.82 -3.42
CA SER A 30 14.16 2.61 -3.46
C SER A 30 14.99 1.36 -3.18
N ALA A 31 14.51 0.53 -2.25
CA ALA A 31 15.15 -0.73 -1.88
C ALA A 31 14.56 -1.95 -2.58
N GLY A 32 13.42 -1.80 -3.26
CA GLY A 32 12.70 -2.89 -3.93
C GLY A 32 11.19 -2.79 -3.78
N THR A 33 10.50 -3.88 -4.11
CA THR A 33 9.03 -3.97 -4.04
C THR A 33 8.58 -5.20 -3.27
N GLN A 34 7.34 -5.15 -2.78
CA GLN A 34 6.64 -6.29 -2.21
C GLN A 34 5.26 -6.41 -2.85
N ASP A 35 5.05 -7.51 -3.57
CA ASP A 35 3.77 -7.80 -4.20
C ASP A 35 2.86 -8.61 -3.28
N MET A 36 1.56 -8.38 -3.40
CA MET A 36 0.53 -9.18 -2.76
C MET A 36 -0.77 -9.14 -3.57
N ALA A 37 -1.58 -10.16 -3.37
CA ALA A 37 -2.97 -10.16 -3.78
C ALA A 37 -3.87 -10.24 -2.54
N LEU A 38 -5.03 -9.57 -2.62
CA LEU A 38 -6.10 -9.62 -1.64
C LEU A 38 -7.39 -10.04 -2.36
N SER A 39 -7.99 -11.12 -1.87
CA SER A 39 -9.31 -11.58 -2.28
C SER A 39 -10.39 -10.61 -1.76
N PRO A 40 -11.62 -10.66 -2.27
CA PRO A 40 -12.71 -9.81 -1.80
C PRO A 40 -12.89 -9.96 -0.29
N TYR A 41 -12.99 -8.84 0.43
CA TYR A 41 -13.17 -8.82 1.89
C TYR A 41 -12.05 -9.48 2.71
N GLU A 42 -10.90 -9.79 2.08
CA GLU A 42 -9.75 -10.40 2.77
C GLU A 42 -8.99 -9.39 3.63
N SER A 43 -8.50 -9.87 4.76
CA SER A 43 -7.53 -9.17 5.61
C SER A 43 -6.22 -9.96 5.63
N LYS A 44 -5.12 -9.31 5.26
CA LYS A 44 -3.81 -9.96 5.16
C LYS A 44 -2.71 -9.15 5.82
N VAL A 45 -1.90 -9.84 6.61
CA VAL A 45 -0.69 -9.27 7.19
C VAL A 45 0.46 -9.46 6.21
N VAL A 46 1.18 -8.38 5.92
CA VAL A 46 2.33 -8.38 5.01
C VAL A 46 3.55 -7.83 5.73
N GLU A 47 4.63 -8.59 5.63
CA GLU A 47 5.96 -8.15 5.99
C GLU A 47 6.65 -7.59 4.75
N TYR A 48 7.41 -6.51 4.91
CA TYR A 48 8.10 -5.84 3.82
C TYR A 48 9.44 -5.28 4.28
N GLY A 49 10.37 -5.16 3.32
CA GLY A 49 11.69 -4.59 3.57
C GLY A 49 12.53 -5.44 4.53
N ASN A 50 13.31 -4.78 5.37
CA ASN A 50 14.23 -5.44 6.30
C ASN A 50 14.54 -4.53 7.51
N SER A 51 15.54 -4.89 8.32
CA SER A 51 15.93 -4.12 9.51
C SER A 51 16.47 -2.71 9.25
N ARG A 52 16.85 -2.39 8.01
CA ARG A 52 17.32 -1.07 7.57
C ARG A 52 16.26 -0.31 6.75
N ASN A 53 15.48 -1.05 5.97
CA ASN A 53 14.51 -0.50 5.01
C ASN A 53 13.09 -0.77 5.52
N ILE A 54 12.63 0.05 6.46
CA ILE A 54 11.36 -0.14 7.18
C ILE A 54 10.22 0.76 6.69
N TYR A 55 10.51 1.70 5.79
CA TYR A 55 9.54 2.67 5.30
C TYR A 55 9.05 2.30 3.90
N LEU A 56 7.84 2.73 3.57
CA LEU A 56 7.25 2.64 2.24
C LEU A 56 7.38 3.98 1.51
N ASN A 57 7.68 3.90 0.22
CA ASN A 57 7.69 5.02 -0.71
C ASN A 57 6.39 5.17 -1.47
N GLY A 58 5.52 4.17 -1.47
CA GLY A 58 4.33 4.23 -2.29
C GLY A 58 3.74 2.86 -2.52
N PHE A 59 2.72 2.87 -3.36
CA PHE A 59 2.03 1.67 -3.77
C PHE A 59 1.45 1.81 -5.17
N VAL A 60 1.24 0.67 -5.82
CA VAL A 60 0.43 0.53 -7.03
C VAL A 60 -0.65 -0.50 -6.73
N LEU A 61 -1.90 -0.09 -6.82
CA LEU A 61 -3.07 -0.93 -6.67
C LEU A 61 -3.71 -1.13 -8.04
N VAL A 62 -4.03 -2.38 -8.39
CA VAL A 62 -4.68 -2.76 -9.64
C VAL A 62 -5.83 -3.71 -9.36
N ALA A 63 -6.95 -3.53 -10.07
CA ALA A 63 -8.09 -4.43 -10.03
C ALA A 63 -8.79 -4.48 -11.39
N LEU A 64 -9.44 -5.60 -11.69
CA LEU A 64 -10.28 -5.76 -12.88
C LEU A 64 -11.76 -5.64 -12.48
N LEU A 65 -12.44 -4.59 -12.96
CA LEU A 65 -13.84 -4.30 -12.66
C LEU A 65 -14.62 -4.28 -13.97
N ASN A 66 -15.61 -5.17 -14.11
CA ASN A 66 -16.50 -5.24 -15.28
C ASN A 66 -15.76 -5.29 -16.65
N GLY A 67 -14.57 -5.89 -16.70
CA GLY A 67 -13.73 -5.97 -17.90
C GLY A 67 -12.77 -4.79 -18.10
N GLU A 68 -12.78 -3.80 -17.21
CA GLU A 68 -11.87 -2.64 -17.22
C GLU A 68 -10.80 -2.78 -16.13
N ILE A 69 -9.56 -2.44 -16.47
CA ILE A 69 -8.46 -2.38 -15.51
C ILE A 69 -8.46 -1.02 -14.84
N MET A 70 -8.77 -1.02 -13.54
CA MET A 70 -8.67 0.16 -12.70
C MET A 70 -7.37 0.12 -11.92
N SER A 71 -6.66 1.24 -11.86
CA SER A 71 -5.43 1.34 -11.09
C SER A 71 -5.31 2.66 -10.34
N ARG A 72 -4.64 2.61 -9.18
CA ARG A 72 -4.25 3.79 -8.40
C ARG A 72 -2.80 3.63 -7.98
N GLN A 73 -2.00 4.65 -8.23
CA GLN A 73 -0.61 4.68 -7.83
C GLN A 73 -0.29 6.00 -7.13
N GLU A 74 0.44 5.92 -6.03
CA GLU A 74 0.85 7.09 -5.27
C GLU A 74 2.24 6.87 -4.68
N PHE A 75 3.06 7.91 -4.75
CA PHE A 75 4.44 7.90 -4.27
C PHE A 75 4.72 9.09 -3.36
N VAL A 76 5.44 8.81 -2.28
CA VAL A 76 5.95 9.78 -1.33
C VAL A 76 7.12 10.51 -1.98
N VAL A 77 6.95 11.79 -2.25
CA VAL A 77 8.03 12.66 -2.73
C VAL A 77 8.67 13.43 -1.58
N THR A 78 7.90 13.73 -0.53
CA THR A 78 8.34 14.49 0.64
C THR A 78 8.04 13.72 1.92
N ARG A 79 9.05 13.59 2.79
CA ARG A 79 8.92 12.97 4.12
C ARG A 79 7.97 13.78 5.01
N GLY A 80 7.13 13.12 5.78
CA GLY A 80 6.11 13.73 6.62
C GLY A 80 4.91 14.29 5.84
N SER A 81 4.81 14.03 4.54
CA SER A 81 3.59 14.32 3.78
C SER A 81 2.43 13.44 4.26
N GLN A 82 1.21 13.82 3.91
CA GLN A 82 0.02 13.06 4.29
C GLN A 82 0.08 11.59 3.84
N LEU A 83 0.62 11.32 2.65
CA LEU A 83 0.82 9.96 2.17
C LEU A 83 1.92 9.23 2.96
N ASP A 84 3.04 9.90 3.25
CA ASP A 84 4.13 9.33 4.05
C ASP A 84 3.62 8.90 5.42
N ASP A 85 2.90 9.79 6.10
CA ASP A 85 2.31 9.51 7.41
C ASP A 85 1.25 8.40 7.31
N LYS A 86 0.41 8.41 6.27
CA LYS A 86 -0.59 7.37 6.04
C LYS A 86 0.06 5.99 5.92
N LEU A 87 1.15 5.88 5.16
CA LEU A 87 1.85 4.61 4.93
C LEU A 87 2.75 4.22 6.11
N ASN A 88 3.39 5.17 6.80
CA ASN A 88 4.48 4.86 7.72
C ASN A 88 4.16 5.09 9.21
N ARG A 89 2.99 5.68 9.55
CA ARG A 89 2.55 5.89 10.95
C ARG A 89 1.32 5.08 11.37
N ASN A 90 0.84 4.20 10.49
CA ASN A 90 -0.32 3.37 10.72
C ASN A 90 0.08 1.89 10.62
N SER A 91 -0.56 1.00 11.37
CA SER A 91 -0.34 -0.46 11.27
C SER A 91 -1.33 -1.15 10.32
N ILE A 92 -2.45 -0.50 10.01
CA ILE A 92 -3.52 -1.03 9.17
C ILE A 92 -3.75 -0.10 7.96
N ILE A 93 -4.02 -0.66 6.79
CA ILE A 93 -4.48 0.05 5.60
C ILE A 93 -5.79 -0.59 5.12
N ASP A 94 -6.87 0.18 5.13
CA ASP A 94 -8.13 -0.20 4.49
C ASP A 94 -8.15 0.30 3.05
N ILE A 95 -8.55 -0.59 2.14
CA ILE A 95 -8.72 -0.29 0.72
C ILE A 95 -10.21 -0.34 0.39
N MET A 96 -10.74 0.78 -0.08
CA MET A 96 -12.15 0.96 -0.42
C MET A 96 -12.29 1.37 -1.88
N PHE A 97 -13.47 1.12 -2.46
CA PHE A 97 -13.84 1.63 -3.79
C PHE A 97 -15.09 2.49 -3.64
N GLN A 98 -14.96 3.80 -3.87
CA GLN A 98 -16.02 4.80 -3.67
C GLN A 98 -15.98 5.80 -4.81
N ASP A 99 -17.15 6.21 -5.30
CA ASP A 99 -17.31 7.19 -6.39
C ASP A 99 -16.51 6.87 -7.66
N GLY A 100 -16.30 5.58 -7.94
CA GLY A 100 -15.54 5.11 -9.11
C GLY A 100 -14.02 5.09 -8.92
N PHE A 101 -13.51 5.41 -7.72
CA PHE A 101 -12.08 5.43 -7.43
C PHE A 101 -11.73 4.54 -6.24
N PHE A 102 -10.55 3.93 -6.30
CA PHE A 102 -9.96 3.31 -5.13
C PHE A 102 -9.48 4.37 -4.15
N ASN A 103 -9.72 4.17 -2.86
CA ASN A 103 -9.22 4.99 -1.77
C ASN A 103 -8.52 4.13 -0.72
N ILE A 104 -7.49 4.69 -0.08
CA ILE A 104 -6.84 4.06 1.06
C ILE A 104 -6.95 4.93 2.32
N ASN A 105 -7.25 4.28 3.44
CA ASN A 105 -7.24 4.88 4.76
C ASN A 105 -6.23 4.14 5.66
N GLY A 106 -5.49 4.88 6.48
CA GLY A 106 -4.54 4.31 7.43
C GLY A 106 -5.03 4.54 8.85
N HIS A 107 -4.99 3.50 9.68
CA HIS A 107 -5.25 3.59 11.12
C HIS A 107 -4.44 2.54 11.89
N ASN A 108 -4.60 2.51 13.23
CA ASN A 108 -3.97 1.52 14.10
C ASN A 108 -4.92 0.43 14.55
#